data_AF-A0AAU9I3E2-F1
#
_entry.id   AF-A0AAU9I3E2-F1
#
_cell.length_a   1.000
_cell.length_b   1.000
_cell.length_c   1.000
_cell.angle_alpha   90.00
_cell.angle_beta   90.00
_cell.angle_gamma   90.00
#
_symmetry.space_group_name_H-M   'P 1'
#
loop_
_entity.id
_entity.type
_entity.pdbx_description
1 polymer ?
#
loop_
_entity_poly.entity_id
_entity_poly.type
_entity_poly.pdbx_seq_one_letter_code
_entity_poly.pdbx_strand_id
1 'polypeptide(L)'
;MLPGMELMGCTGLAVPGEVMQHVVRVESSRNPYAIGVVGGRLVREPRGLAEAVATAKMLEQKGYNFSLGLGQVNRYNLQKYGLTSYEMAFDKCPNLVAASRILAECHSRSGANWGKSFSCYYSGNFETGFKHGYVQKIYASIRQSVASSSGAEPIAVVPTRQVQLRPANPLRQAAAELADAIVSRRIQDFSGTGHTAASPSGPMLSAPSVPYSLPNRATPVAPAAEDELYVIKPTGQGRGVALPAVAPQALTQTDQPVTPVSVPRAAQTAPQVDSAFVF
;
A
#
# COMPACT_ATOMS: atom_id res chain seq x y z
N MET A 1 15.95 -27.62 5.21
CA MET A 1 14.85 -26.66 5.48
C MET A 1 15.18 -25.37 4.76
N LEU A 2 14.35 -24.93 3.81
CA LEU A 2 14.52 -23.66 3.11
C LEU A 2 14.14 -22.52 4.06
N PRO A 3 15.08 -21.66 4.51
CA PRO A 3 14.74 -20.54 5.38
C PRO A 3 13.87 -19.53 4.62
N GLY A 4 12.62 -19.35 5.03
CA GLY A 4 11.75 -18.26 4.54
C GLY A 4 10.37 -18.66 4.01
N MET A 5 10.13 -19.93 3.68
CA MET A 5 8.83 -20.34 3.10
C MET A 5 7.68 -20.43 4.12
N GLU A 6 7.96 -20.52 5.42
CA GLU A 6 6.95 -20.72 6.45
C GLU A 6 6.13 -19.46 6.79
N LEU A 7 6.61 -18.27 6.40
CA LEU A 7 5.87 -17.01 6.58
C LEU A 7 4.79 -16.79 5.51
N MET A 8 4.77 -17.59 4.44
CA MET A 8 3.88 -17.41 3.28
C MET A 8 2.64 -18.33 3.29
N GLY A 9 2.31 -18.97 4.40
CA GLY A 9 1.14 -19.85 4.51
C GLY A 9 -0.22 -19.14 4.64
N CYS A 10 -0.27 -17.80 4.56
CA CYS A 10 -1.51 -17.05 4.73
C CYS A 10 -2.20 -16.85 3.38
N THR A 11 -3.46 -17.25 3.30
CA THR A 11 -4.32 -16.94 2.15
C THR A 11 -4.80 -15.48 2.24
N GLY A 12 -5.11 -14.87 1.09
CA GLY A 12 -5.72 -13.54 1.05
C GLY A 12 -4.77 -12.35 1.21
N LEU A 13 -3.45 -12.54 1.02
CA LEU A 13 -2.52 -11.42 0.92
C LEU A 13 -2.82 -10.58 -0.33
N ALA A 14 -2.81 -9.25 -0.19
CA ALA A 14 -3.07 -8.30 -1.27
C ALA A 14 -1.81 -7.92 -2.08
N VAL A 15 -0.63 -8.40 -1.66
CA VAL A 15 0.66 -8.26 -2.36
C VAL A 15 1.40 -9.60 -2.29
N PRO A 16 2.40 -9.86 -3.16
CA PRO A 16 3.15 -11.12 -3.12
C PRO A 16 3.75 -11.40 -1.74
N GLY A 17 3.64 -12.65 -1.29
CA GLY A 17 4.18 -13.08 0.01
C GLY A 17 5.70 -12.85 0.14
N GLU A 18 6.42 -12.94 -0.99
CA GLU A 18 7.85 -12.64 -1.07
C GLU A 18 8.16 -11.17 -0.73
N VAL A 19 7.28 -10.23 -1.08
CA VAL A 19 7.44 -8.84 -0.66
C VAL A 19 7.16 -8.71 0.85
N MET A 20 6.09 -9.36 1.33
CA MET A 20 5.72 -9.29 2.74
C MET A 20 6.76 -9.88 3.68
N GLN A 21 7.49 -10.93 3.31
CA GLN A 21 8.57 -11.46 4.16
C GLN A 21 9.67 -10.41 4.42
N HIS A 22 9.94 -9.53 3.46
CA HIS A 22 10.95 -8.47 3.61
C HIS A 22 10.44 -7.34 4.48
N VAL A 23 9.17 -6.97 4.32
CA VAL A 23 8.48 -6.03 5.21
C VAL A 23 8.50 -6.55 6.64
N VAL A 24 8.01 -7.76 6.89
CA VAL A 24 7.98 -8.37 8.23
C VAL A 24 9.37 -8.45 8.86
N ARG A 25 10.40 -8.77 8.07
CA ARG A 25 11.78 -8.81 8.59
C ARG A 25 12.23 -7.44 9.09
N VAL A 26 11.90 -6.37 8.38
CA VAL A 26 12.28 -5.00 8.78
C VAL A 26 11.38 -4.46 9.88
N GLU A 27 10.08 -4.76 9.82
CA GLU A 27 9.07 -4.25 10.77
C GLU A 27 9.17 -4.86 12.16
N SER A 28 9.41 -6.17 12.25
CA SER A 28 9.28 -6.89 13.53
C SER A 28 10.39 -7.90 13.78
N SER A 29 11.35 -8.07 12.86
CA SER A 29 12.27 -9.20 12.87
C SER A 29 11.57 -10.56 12.99
N ARG A 30 10.33 -10.66 12.47
CA ARG A 30 9.45 -11.83 12.58
C ARG A 30 8.91 -12.12 13.99
N ASN A 31 8.92 -11.14 14.89
CA ASN A 31 8.28 -11.26 16.20
C ASN A 31 6.76 -11.00 16.07
N PRO A 32 5.89 -12.01 16.31
CA PRO A 32 4.44 -11.82 16.20
C PRO A 32 3.85 -10.92 17.28
N TYR A 33 4.56 -10.72 18.39
CA TYR A 33 4.12 -9.90 19.52
C TYR A 33 4.78 -8.52 19.57
N ALA A 34 5.46 -8.12 18.49
CA ALA A 34 6.12 -6.82 18.42
C ALA A 34 5.14 -5.66 18.61
N ILE A 35 5.49 -4.70 19.45
CA ILE A 35 4.73 -3.47 19.66
C ILE A 35 5.63 -2.26 19.46
N GLY A 36 5.32 -1.50 18.42
CA GLY A 36 6.00 -0.28 18.11
C GLY A 36 5.32 0.95 18.69
N VAL A 37 6.05 1.83 19.38
CA VAL A 37 5.48 3.05 19.98
C VAL A 37 6.02 4.27 19.26
N VAL A 38 5.13 5.08 18.68
CA VAL A 38 5.53 6.32 17.98
C VAL A 38 6.14 7.30 18.97
N GLY A 39 7.37 7.76 18.69
CA GLY A 39 8.11 8.67 19.58
C GLY A 39 8.62 8.02 20.87
N GLY A 40 8.68 6.68 20.94
CA GLY A 40 9.13 5.96 22.12
C GLY A 40 9.53 4.52 21.86
N ARG A 41 9.73 3.75 22.93
CA ARG A 41 9.93 2.30 22.87
C ARG A 41 9.48 1.65 24.17
N LEU A 42 9.11 0.38 24.10
CA LEU A 42 8.98 -0.44 25.29
C LEU A 42 10.36 -0.73 25.88
N VAL A 43 10.40 -1.01 27.19
CA VAL A 43 11.64 -1.45 27.85
C VAL A 43 12.09 -2.82 27.31
N ARG A 44 11.12 -3.66 26.95
CA ARG A 44 11.31 -4.92 26.22
C ARG A 44 10.02 -5.28 25.49
N GLU A 45 10.13 -6.11 24.47
CA GLU A 45 8.95 -6.66 23.78
C GLU A 45 8.17 -7.65 24.67
N PRO A 46 6.86 -7.80 24.43
CA PRO A 46 6.06 -8.86 25.02
C PRO A 46 6.59 -10.26 24.65
N ARG A 47 6.51 -11.20 25.60
CA ARG A 47 6.94 -12.60 25.39
C ARG A 47 5.82 -13.52 24.91
N GLY A 48 4.58 -13.05 24.94
CA GLY A 48 3.41 -13.84 24.61
C GLY A 48 2.16 -12.98 24.44
N LEU A 49 1.11 -13.60 23.92
CA LEU A 49 -0.14 -12.93 23.56
C LEU A 49 -0.77 -12.15 24.72
N ALA A 50 -0.87 -12.75 25.91
CA ALA A 50 -1.48 -12.11 27.07
C ALA A 50 -0.76 -10.81 27.47
N GLU A 51 0.57 -10.83 27.46
CA GLU A 51 1.38 -9.64 27.74
C GLU A 51 1.23 -8.58 26.63
N ALA A 52 1.18 -9.02 25.38
CA ALA A 52 1.05 -8.14 24.23
C ALA A 52 -0.30 -7.40 24.25
N VAL A 53 -1.39 -8.11 24.52
CA VAL A 53 -2.74 -7.53 24.65
C VAL A 53 -2.83 -6.58 25.84
N ALA A 54 -2.29 -6.97 27.00
CA ALA A 54 -2.27 -6.10 28.19
C ALA A 54 -1.49 -4.81 27.91
N THR A 55 -0.35 -4.92 27.21
CA THR A 55 0.49 -3.77 26.83
C THR A 55 -0.21 -2.86 25.84
N ALA A 56 -0.85 -3.40 24.81
CA ALA A 56 -1.63 -2.63 23.83
C ALA A 56 -2.77 -1.85 24.50
N LYS A 57 -3.52 -2.49 25.41
CA LYS A 57 -4.57 -1.83 26.20
C LYS A 57 -4.01 -0.71 27.08
N MET A 58 -2.88 -0.93 27.74
CA MET A 58 -2.22 0.09 28.56
C MET A 58 -1.77 1.29 27.71
N LEU A 59 -1.19 1.04 26.54
CA LEU A 59 -0.77 2.11 25.61
C LEU A 59 -1.97 2.92 25.12
N GLU A 60 -3.07 2.27 24.77
CA GLU A 60 -4.32 2.92 24.35
C GLU A 60 -4.90 3.78 25.46
N GLN A 61 -5.03 3.26 26.68
CA GLN A 61 -5.55 4.00 27.83
C GLN A 61 -4.72 5.25 28.14
N LYS A 62 -3.41 5.19 27.90
CA LYS A 62 -2.49 6.32 28.08
C LYS A 62 -2.40 7.24 26.85
N GLY A 63 -3.15 6.96 25.79
CA GLY A 63 -3.19 7.81 24.60
C GLY A 63 -1.97 7.71 23.69
N TYR A 64 -1.16 6.65 23.79
CA TYR A 64 -0.03 6.45 22.89
C TYR A 64 -0.50 6.10 21.47
N ASN A 65 0.30 6.50 20.49
CA ASN A 65 0.22 5.99 19.13
C ASN A 65 1.18 4.80 18.98
N PHE A 66 0.68 3.66 18.53
CA PHE A 66 1.46 2.42 18.45
C PHE A 66 1.01 1.51 17.31
N SER A 67 1.87 0.57 16.95
CA SER A 67 1.71 -0.42 15.89
C SER A 67 1.91 -1.84 16.42
N LEU A 68 1.21 -2.82 15.82
CA LEU A 68 1.11 -4.18 16.38
C LEU A 68 1.51 -5.27 15.39
N GLY A 69 2.17 -6.30 15.91
CA GLY A 69 2.37 -7.60 15.26
C GLY A 69 3.38 -7.60 14.12
N LEU A 70 3.36 -8.67 13.33
CA LEU A 70 4.38 -8.96 12.31
C LEU A 70 4.59 -7.85 11.28
N GLY A 71 3.50 -7.25 10.81
CA GLY A 71 3.49 -6.16 9.86
C GLY A 71 3.43 -4.77 10.51
N GLN A 72 3.44 -4.68 11.85
CA GLN A 72 3.36 -3.40 12.57
C GLN A 72 2.19 -2.53 12.11
N VAL A 73 0.96 -3.08 12.13
CA VAL A 73 -0.25 -2.33 11.76
C VAL A 73 -0.58 -1.33 12.86
N ASN A 74 -0.65 -0.05 12.49
CA ASN A 74 -0.93 1.04 13.43
C ASN A 74 -2.34 0.94 14.04
N ARG A 75 -2.49 1.31 15.33
CA ARG A 75 -3.75 1.26 16.08
C ARG A 75 -4.92 1.96 15.38
N TYR A 76 -4.67 3.06 14.68
CA TYR A 76 -5.69 3.83 13.97
C TYR A 76 -6.17 3.15 12.68
N ASN A 77 -5.42 2.16 12.19
CA ASN A 77 -5.72 1.42 10.97
C ASN A 77 -6.37 0.05 11.24
N LEU A 78 -6.35 -0.46 12.48
CA LEU A 78 -6.80 -1.82 12.81
C LEU A 78 -8.21 -2.11 12.29
N GLN A 79 -9.18 -1.29 12.69
CA GLN A 79 -10.57 -1.47 12.30
C GLN A 79 -10.76 -1.35 10.78
N LYS A 80 -10.09 -0.37 10.14
CA LYS A 80 -10.15 -0.13 8.68
C LYS A 80 -9.74 -1.38 7.89
N TYR A 81 -8.77 -2.14 8.38
CA TYR A 81 -8.26 -3.34 7.70
C TYR A 81 -8.75 -4.66 8.31
N GLY A 82 -9.79 -4.63 9.15
CA GLY A 82 -10.49 -5.82 9.62
C GLY A 82 -9.89 -6.50 10.86
N LEU A 83 -9.02 -5.81 11.59
CA LEU A 83 -8.53 -6.26 12.91
C LEU A 83 -9.44 -5.68 13.99
N THR A 84 -10.41 -6.46 14.44
CA THR A 84 -11.45 -6.02 15.41
C THR A 84 -11.07 -6.23 16.87
N SER A 85 -9.94 -6.89 17.13
CA SER A 85 -9.39 -7.07 18.47
C SER A 85 -7.86 -7.02 18.46
N TYR A 86 -7.25 -6.81 19.63
CA TYR A 86 -5.80 -6.86 19.76
C TYR A 86 -5.25 -8.27 19.58
N GLU A 87 -6.01 -9.28 20.00
CA GLU A 87 -5.67 -10.68 19.77
C GLU A 87 -5.50 -10.95 18.28
N MET A 88 -6.47 -10.53 17.45
CA MET A 88 -6.36 -10.64 15.99
C MET A 88 -5.18 -9.85 15.42
N ALA A 89 -4.85 -8.69 16.01
CA ALA A 89 -3.71 -7.89 15.58
C ALA A 89 -2.35 -8.56 15.85
N PHE A 90 -2.28 -9.50 16.80
CA PHE A 90 -1.09 -10.32 17.05
C PHE A 90 -1.13 -11.69 16.34
N ASP A 91 -2.29 -12.10 15.83
CA ASP A 91 -2.41 -13.31 15.02
C ASP A 91 -1.70 -13.17 13.68
N LYS A 92 -0.94 -14.20 13.32
CA LYS A 92 -0.06 -14.20 12.14
C LYS A 92 -0.79 -13.77 10.86
N CYS A 93 -1.81 -14.51 10.44
CA CYS A 93 -2.43 -14.25 9.13
C CYS A 93 -3.35 -13.03 9.09
N PRO A 94 -4.22 -12.77 10.09
CA PRO A 94 -5.01 -11.54 10.11
C PRO A 94 -4.12 -10.29 10.04
N ASN A 95 -3.03 -10.24 10.82
CA ASN A 95 -2.09 -9.13 10.80
C ASN A 95 -1.41 -8.97 9.43
N LEU A 96 -0.93 -10.07 8.83
CA LEU A 96 -0.28 -10.02 7.52
C LEU A 96 -1.24 -9.64 6.38
N VAL A 97 -2.50 -10.08 6.45
CA VAL A 97 -3.53 -9.66 5.49
C VAL A 97 -3.79 -8.17 5.60
N ALA A 98 -3.97 -7.64 6.82
CA ALA A 98 -4.15 -6.21 7.03
C ALA A 98 -2.95 -5.39 6.54
N ALA A 99 -1.73 -5.78 6.92
CA ALA A 99 -0.48 -5.17 6.46
C ALA A 99 -0.36 -5.20 4.93
N SER A 100 -0.63 -6.35 4.30
CA SER A 100 -0.55 -6.47 2.83
C SER A 100 -1.55 -5.54 2.12
N ARG A 101 -2.74 -5.33 2.69
CA ARG A 101 -3.75 -4.41 2.14
C ARG A 101 -3.31 -2.95 2.24
N ILE A 102 -2.67 -2.55 3.35
CA ILE A 102 -2.07 -1.22 3.50
C ILE A 102 -0.99 -1.02 2.43
N LEU A 103 -0.11 -2.01 2.25
CA LEU A 103 0.95 -1.93 1.24
C LEU A 103 0.39 -1.88 -0.18
N ALA A 104 -0.64 -2.67 -0.49
CA ALA A 104 -1.32 -2.64 -1.78
C ALA A 104 -1.96 -1.27 -2.07
N GLU A 105 -2.59 -0.66 -1.07
CA GLU A 105 -3.15 0.69 -1.18
C GLU A 105 -2.06 1.73 -1.49
N CYS A 106 -0.95 1.69 -0.76
CA CYS A 106 0.22 2.54 -1.03
C CYS A 106 0.80 2.30 -2.42
N HIS A 107 0.84 1.03 -2.87
CA HIS A 107 1.33 0.66 -4.19
C HIS A 107 0.46 1.24 -5.30
N SER A 108 -0.87 1.10 -5.17
CA SER A 108 -1.83 1.72 -6.08
C SER A 108 -1.66 3.24 -6.14
N ARG A 109 -1.66 3.92 -4.97
CA ARG A 109 -1.53 5.39 -4.87
C ARG A 109 -0.21 5.92 -5.42
N SER A 110 0.84 5.11 -5.45
CA SER A 110 2.16 5.51 -5.94
C SER A 110 2.34 5.34 -7.45
N GLY A 111 1.34 4.82 -8.16
CA GLY A 111 1.47 4.44 -9.58
C GLY A 111 2.38 3.22 -9.77
N ALA A 112 2.24 2.21 -8.90
CA ALA A 112 3.03 0.98 -8.90
C ALA A 112 4.54 1.17 -8.68
N ASN A 113 4.94 2.21 -7.93
CA ASN A 113 6.33 2.45 -7.57
C ASN A 113 6.65 1.83 -6.20
N TRP A 114 7.36 0.71 -6.17
CA TRP A 114 7.71 0.02 -4.92
C TRP A 114 8.44 0.87 -3.89
N GLY A 115 9.39 1.71 -4.31
CA GLY A 115 10.11 2.57 -3.36
C GLY A 115 9.17 3.56 -2.65
N LYS A 116 8.32 4.25 -3.42
CA LYS A 116 7.28 5.14 -2.87
C LYS A 116 6.24 4.36 -2.05
N SER A 117 5.93 3.13 -2.45
CA SER A 117 5.01 2.24 -1.73
C SER A 117 5.52 1.92 -0.34
N PHE A 118 6.80 1.55 -0.22
CA PHE A 118 7.44 1.29 1.07
C PHE A 118 7.54 2.55 1.93
N SER A 119 7.83 3.71 1.33
CA SER A 119 7.80 4.98 2.08
C SER A 119 6.40 5.29 2.62
N CYS A 120 5.37 5.11 1.78
CA CYS A 120 3.98 5.31 2.17
C CYS A 120 3.54 4.32 3.25
N TYR A 121 3.97 3.05 3.16
CA TYR A 121 3.68 2.05 4.17
C TYR A 121 4.22 2.46 5.54
N TYR A 122 5.48 2.94 5.57
CA TYR A 122 6.16 3.37 6.79
C TYR A 122 5.56 4.63 7.42
N SER A 123 5.17 5.61 6.60
CA SER A 123 4.95 6.99 7.08
C SER A 123 3.72 7.70 6.51
N GLY A 124 2.94 7.03 5.68
CA GLY A 124 1.77 7.60 5.00
C GLY A 124 2.07 8.51 3.81
N ASN A 125 3.34 8.81 3.52
CA ASN A 125 3.76 9.65 2.40
C ASN A 125 4.92 9.06 1.59
N PHE A 126 5.17 9.59 0.39
CA PHE A 126 6.12 9.02 -0.57
C PHE A 126 7.59 9.39 -0.33
N GLU A 127 7.92 10.17 0.70
CA GLU A 127 9.27 10.71 0.91
C GLU A 127 9.92 10.27 2.22
N THR A 128 9.21 10.30 3.34
CA THR A 128 9.80 10.16 4.68
C THR A 128 10.53 8.83 4.85
N GLY A 129 10.01 7.73 4.30
CA GLY A 129 10.67 6.43 4.38
C GLY A 129 12.01 6.36 3.62
N PHE A 130 12.20 7.19 2.60
CA PHE A 130 13.52 7.33 1.97
C PHE A 130 14.47 8.13 2.86
N LYS A 131 13.99 9.24 3.43
CA LYS A 131 14.77 10.12 4.32
C LYS A 131 15.23 9.38 5.58
N HIS A 132 14.37 8.53 6.14
CA HIS A 132 14.64 7.76 7.36
C HIS A 132 15.38 6.43 7.09
N GLY A 133 15.69 6.12 5.83
CA GLY A 133 16.43 4.90 5.48
C GLY A 133 15.59 3.62 5.45
N TYR A 134 14.28 3.70 5.68
CA TYR A 134 13.38 2.54 5.71
C TYR A 134 13.35 1.80 4.36
N VAL A 135 13.20 2.54 3.26
CA VAL A 135 13.13 1.96 1.91
C VAL A 135 14.42 1.20 1.57
N GLN A 136 15.55 1.75 1.99
CA GLN A 136 16.88 1.19 1.78
C GLN A 136 17.05 -0.12 2.56
N LYS A 137 16.52 -0.21 3.79
CA LYS A 137 16.50 -1.45 4.59
C LYS A 137 15.70 -2.56 3.91
N ILE A 138 14.52 -2.24 3.34
CA ILE A 138 13.70 -3.20 2.59
C ILE A 138 14.47 -3.73 1.37
N TYR A 139 15.02 -2.85 0.54
CA TYR A 139 15.79 -3.29 -0.62
C TYR A 139 17.07 -4.05 -0.26
N ALA A 140 17.73 -3.70 0.85
CA ALA A 140 18.86 -4.48 1.35
C ALA A 140 18.45 -5.90 1.75
N SER A 141 17.31 -6.04 2.43
CA SER A 141 16.70 -7.34 2.78
C SER A 141 16.41 -8.19 1.54
N ILE A 142 15.86 -7.59 0.47
CA ILE A 142 15.59 -8.26 -0.82
C ILE A 142 16.89 -8.69 -1.51
N ARG A 143 17.90 -7.81 -1.60
CA ARG A 143 19.18 -8.18 -2.24
C ARG A 143 19.88 -9.33 -1.51
N GLN A 144 19.82 -9.34 -0.19
CA GLN A 144 20.42 -10.41 0.62
C GLN A 144 19.73 -11.76 0.40
N SER A 145 18.41 -11.81 0.21
CA SER A 145 17.73 -13.08 -0.09
C SER A 145 18.10 -13.60 -1.47
N VAL A 146 18.13 -12.72 -2.49
CA VAL A 146 18.51 -13.09 -3.86
C VAL A 146 19.97 -13.57 -3.93
N ALA A 147 20.89 -12.92 -3.23
CA ALA A 147 22.28 -13.37 -3.16
C ALA A 147 22.41 -14.74 -2.48
N SER A 148 21.61 -15.01 -1.45
CA SER A 148 21.61 -16.30 -0.74
C SER A 148 20.98 -17.43 -1.56
N SER A 149 20.03 -17.14 -2.44
CA SER A 149 19.42 -18.14 -3.34
C SER A 149 20.27 -18.43 -4.58
N SER A 150 21.18 -17.53 -4.96
CA SER A 150 22.08 -17.69 -6.11
C SER A 150 23.33 -18.53 -5.81
N GLY A 151 23.52 -18.99 -4.56
CA GLY A 151 24.67 -19.80 -4.13
C GLY A 151 24.63 -21.28 -4.56
N ALA A 152 23.63 -21.70 -5.34
CA ALA A 152 23.59 -23.03 -5.93
C ALA A 152 24.25 -22.98 -7.32
N GLU A 153 25.50 -23.41 -7.41
CA GLU A 153 26.13 -23.63 -8.71
C GLU A 153 25.38 -24.75 -9.46
N PRO A 154 25.07 -24.57 -10.76
CA PRO A 154 24.46 -25.62 -11.55
C PRO A 154 25.39 -26.83 -11.60
N ILE A 155 24.82 -28.02 -11.42
CA ILE A 155 25.58 -29.26 -11.60
C ILE A 155 26.03 -29.32 -13.05
N ALA A 156 27.35 -29.36 -13.27
CA ALA A 156 27.92 -29.53 -14.59
C ALA A 156 27.47 -30.88 -15.17
N VAL A 157 26.78 -30.84 -16.31
CA VAL A 157 26.47 -32.06 -17.06
C VAL A 157 27.75 -32.58 -17.67
N VAL A 158 28.22 -33.74 -17.22
CA VAL A 158 29.31 -34.47 -17.89
C VAL A 158 28.71 -35.12 -19.15
N PRO A 159 29.08 -34.69 -20.37
CA PRO A 159 28.50 -35.25 -21.57
C PRO A 159 29.02 -36.68 -21.78
N THR A 160 28.15 -37.68 -21.83
CA THR A 160 28.53 -39.08 -22.18
C THR A 160 28.95 -39.23 -23.64
N ARG A 161 28.73 -38.18 -24.44
CA ARG A 161 29.15 -38.06 -25.84
C ARG A 161 29.69 -36.66 -26.05
N GLN A 162 30.81 -36.51 -26.78
CA GLN A 162 31.31 -35.19 -27.14
C GLN A 162 30.24 -34.45 -27.96
N VAL A 163 29.57 -33.49 -27.33
CA VAL A 163 28.76 -32.51 -28.05
C VAL A 163 29.76 -31.62 -28.77
N GLN A 164 30.05 -31.94 -30.03
CA GLN A 164 30.75 -31.03 -30.91
C GLN A 164 29.84 -29.82 -31.10
N LEU A 165 30.10 -28.76 -30.34
CA LEU A 165 29.61 -27.42 -30.64
C LEU A 165 30.20 -27.07 -32.01
N ARG A 166 29.46 -27.41 -33.07
CA ARG A 166 29.80 -26.95 -34.41
C ARG A 166 29.81 -25.43 -34.35
N PRO A 167 30.90 -24.76 -34.76
CA PRO A 167 30.88 -23.32 -34.97
C PRO A 167 29.65 -23.02 -35.81
N ALA A 168 28.78 -22.13 -35.32
CA ALA A 168 27.56 -21.81 -36.01
C ALA A 168 27.95 -21.33 -37.41
N ASN A 169 27.41 -22.00 -38.44
CA ASN A 169 27.64 -21.59 -39.82
C ASN A 169 27.15 -20.14 -39.94
N PRO A 170 27.98 -19.17 -40.34
CA PRO A 170 27.60 -17.75 -40.39
C PRO A 170 26.36 -17.53 -41.24
N LEU A 171 26.09 -18.38 -42.24
CA LEU A 171 24.85 -18.34 -43.02
C LEU A 171 23.60 -18.74 -42.22
N ARG A 172 23.72 -19.66 -41.26
CA ARG A 172 22.62 -20.01 -40.34
C ARG A 172 22.39 -18.95 -39.27
N GLN A 173 23.45 -18.27 -38.81
CA GLN A 173 23.31 -17.12 -37.92
C GLN A 173 22.63 -15.96 -38.63
N ALA A 174 23.09 -15.60 -39.83
CA ALA A 174 22.45 -14.56 -40.65
C ALA A 174 20.98 -14.90 -40.97
N ALA A 175 20.66 -16.17 -41.24
CA ALA A 175 19.28 -16.60 -41.45
C ALA A 175 18.43 -16.54 -40.17
N ALA A 176 19.01 -16.87 -39.01
CA ALA A 176 18.32 -16.76 -37.73
C ALA A 176 18.08 -15.29 -37.35
N GLU A 177 19.08 -14.43 -37.54
CA GLU A 177 18.98 -12.97 -37.32
C GLU A 177 17.97 -12.32 -38.27
N LEU A 178 17.92 -12.75 -39.54
CA LEU A 178 16.91 -12.29 -40.49
C LEU A 178 15.50 -12.75 -40.08
N ALA A 179 15.36 -13.99 -39.61
CA ALA A 179 14.09 -14.49 -39.10
C ALA A 179 13.64 -13.72 -37.84
N ASP A 180 14.56 -13.43 -36.93
CA ASP A 180 14.30 -12.65 -35.71
C ASP A 180 13.94 -11.19 -36.04
N ALA A 181 14.57 -10.61 -37.06
CA ALA A 181 14.25 -9.28 -37.57
C ALA A 181 12.86 -9.22 -38.22
N ILE A 182 12.47 -10.25 -38.99
CA ILE A 182 11.14 -10.35 -39.61
C ILE A 182 10.06 -10.51 -38.52
N VAL A 183 10.31 -11.34 -37.51
CA VAL A 183 9.40 -11.54 -36.38
C VAL A 183 9.26 -10.25 -35.57
N SER A 184 10.38 -9.56 -35.28
CA SER A 184 10.38 -8.30 -34.54
C SER A 184 9.62 -7.19 -35.27
N ARG A 185 9.79 -7.09 -36.60
CA ARG A 185 9.03 -6.14 -37.42
C ARG A 185 7.52 -6.42 -37.37
N ARG A 186 7.13 -7.69 -37.45
CA ARG A 186 5.72 -8.09 -37.40
C ARG A 186 5.08 -7.81 -36.05
N ILE A 187 5.84 -7.94 -34.95
CA ILE A 187 5.40 -7.59 -33.59
C ILE A 187 5.23 -6.07 -33.45
N GLN A 188 6.13 -5.27 -34.06
CA GLN A 188 6.02 -3.81 -34.08
C GLN A 188 4.82 -3.34 -34.91
N ASP A 189 4.57 -3.95 -36.07
CA ASP A 189 3.39 -3.64 -36.90
C ASP A 189 2.08 -3.99 -36.16
N PHE A 190 2.07 -5.05 -35.34
CA PHE A 190 0.94 -5.40 -34.49
C PHE A 190 0.77 -4.46 -33.29
N SER A 191 1.86 -3.85 -32.82
CA SER A 191 1.85 -2.88 -31.72
C SER A 191 1.59 -1.44 -32.20
N GLY A 192 1.59 -1.21 -33.52
CA GLY A 192 1.48 0.09 -34.17
C GLY A 192 0.09 0.49 -34.69
N THR A 193 -0.96 -0.32 -34.48
CA THR A 193 -2.34 0.12 -34.76
C THR A 193 -2.97 0.74 -33.51
N GLY A 194 -2.49 1.93 -33.19
CA GLY A 194 -3.03 2.74 -32.13
C GLY A 194 -2.41 4.13 -32.20
N HIS A 195 -2.71 4.89 -33.25
CA HIS A 195 -3.05 6.33 -33.24
C HIS A 195 -3.23 6.89 -34.67
N THR A 196 -4.48 7.28 -34.96
CA THR A 196 -4.93 8.40 -35.82
C THR A 196 -4.27 8.64 -37.18
N ALA A 197 -5.01 8.31 -38.26
CA ALA A 197 -4.87 8.97 -39.56
C ALA A 197 -6.12 9.82 -39.83
N ALA A 198 -5.99 11.13 -39.62
CA ALA A 198 -6.82 12.13 -40.28
C ALA A 198 -6.34 12.27 -41.73
N SER A 199 -7.25 12.12 -42.69
CA SER A 199 -6.98 12.27 -44.12
C SER A 199 -6.78 13.73 -44.52
N PRO A 200 -5.84 14.07 -45.42
CA PRO A 200 -5.84 15.33 -46.14
C PRO A 200 -6.29 15.10 -47.59
N SER A 201 -7.24 15.91 -48.07
CA SER A 201 -7.57 16.00 -49.50
C SER A 201 -7.91 17.45 -49.87
N GLY A 202 -6.98 18.11 -50.55
CA GLY A 202 -7.18 18.88 -51.79
C GLY A 202 -7.89 20.25 -51.76
N PRO A 203 -7.47 21.22 -52.62
CA PRO A 203 -7.81 22.64 -52.51
C PRO A 203 -9.07 23.03 -53.30
N MET A 204 -9.59 24.26 -53.11
CA MET A 204 -10.07 25.20 -54.17
C MET A 204 -10.65 26.50 -53.56
N LEU A 205 -10.07 27.62 -54.00
CA LEU A 205 -10.65 28.94 -54.37
C LEU A 205 -11.40 29.84 -53.36
N SER A 206 -11.18 31.15 -53.56
CA SER A 206 -11.38 32.27 -52.64
C SER A 206 -12.71 33.03 -52.78
N ALA A 207 -13.22 33.51 -51.61
CA ALA A 207 -13.87 34.81 -51.28
C ALA A 207 -15.23 35.21 -51.94
N PRO A 208 -16.00 36.23 -51.44
CA PRO A 208 -15.87 37.05 -50.21
C PRO A 208 -17.16 37.13 -49.33
N SER A 209 -17.06 37.98 -48.30
CA SER A 209 -17.90 38.31 -47.14
C SER A 209 -19.25 39.04 -47.36
N VAL A 210 -20.20 38.83 -46.45
CA VAL A 210 -21.10 39.87 -45.88
C VAL A 210 -21.62 39.47 -44.48
N PRO A 211 -21.83 40.42 -43.55
CA PRO A 211 -22.21 40.15 -42.16
C PRO A 211 -23.73 40.20 -41.97
N TYR A 212 -24.28 39.43 -41.02
CA TYR A 212 -25.63 39.68 -40.52
C TYR A 212 -25.78 39.35 -39.04
N SER A 213 -26.49 40.25 -38.36
CA SER A 213 -26.66 40.39 -36.91
C SER A 213 -27.74 39.48 -36.30
N LEU A 214 -27.65 39.31 -34.97
CA LEU A 214 -28.55 38.60 -34.04
C LEU A 214 -30.02 39.07 -34.10
N PRO A 215 -30.98 38.28 -33.55
CA PRO A 215 -31.39 38.56 -32.17
C PRO A 215 -31.70 37.34 -31.28
N ASN A 216 -31.17 37.42 -30.06
CA ASN A 216 -31.75 37.14 -28.74
C ASN A 216 -32.96 36.18 -28.60
N ARG A 217 -32.84 35.15 -27.73
CA ARG A 217 -33.96 34.71 -26.87
C ARG A 217 -33.52 33.94 -25.62
N ALA A 218 -33.70 34.61 -24.48
CA ALA A 218 -34.18 34.16 -23.17
C ALA A 218 -33.73 32.79 -22.60
N THR A 219 -33.01 32.89 -21.48
CA THR A 219 -32.96 31.91 -20.38
C THR A 219 -34.34 31.69 -19.74
N PRO A 220 -34.58 30.49 -19.20
CA PRO A 220 -35.14 30.39 -17.87
C PRO A 220 -34.24 29.61 -16.90
N VAL A 221 -34.05 30.28 -15.77
CA VAL A 221 -33.54 29.87 -14.46
C VAL A 221 -33.88 28.43 -14.08
N ALA A 222 -32.87 27.66 -13.67
CA ALA A 222 -33.02 26.44 -12.87
C ALA A 222 -32.97 26.84 -11.37
N PRO A 223 -33.86 26.32 -10.51
CA PRO A 223 -33.78 26.58 -9.07
C PRO A 223 -32.72 25.69 -8.42
N ALA A 224 -32.14 26.25 -7.35
CA ALA A 224 -31.11 25.68 -6.51
C ALA A 224 -31.55 24.39 -5.82
N ALA A 225 -30.60 23.46 -5.65
CA ALA A 225 -30.73 22.29 -4.81
C ALA A 225 -30.60 22.72 -3.33
N GLU A 226 -31.63 22.46 -2.54
CA GLU A 226 -31.56 22.53 -1.08
C GLU A 226 -31.40 21.12 -0.52
N ASP A 227 -30.49 21.00 0.45
CA ASP A 227 -30.02 19.76 1.06
C ASP A 227 -31.02 19.32 2.16
N GLU A 228 -32.09 18.60 1.79
CA GLU A 228 -33.04 18.02 2.75
C GLU A 228 -32.58 16.64 3.25
N LEU A 229 -32.33 16.53 4.55
CA LEU A 229 -31.93 15.29 5.24
C LEU A 229 -33.14 14.37 5.51
N TYR A 230 -33.12 13.15 4.95
CA TYR A 230 -34.16 12.13 5.17
C TYR A 230 -33.65 10.99 6.06
N VAL A 231 -34.48 10.53 7.01
CA VAL A 231 -34.18 9.38 7.89
C VAL A 231 -34.92 8.15 7.37
N ILE A 232 -34.17 7.09 7.02
CA ILE A 232 -34.75 5.80 6.59
C ILE A 232 -35.03 4.95 7.84
N LYS A 233 -36.31 4.70 8.13
CA LYS A 233 -36.69 3.71 9.15
C LYS A 233 -36.88 2.33 8.53
N PRO A 234 -36.28 1.26 9.09
CA PRO A 234 -36.53 -0.10 8.64
C PRO A 234 -37.94 -0.52 9.05
N THR A 235 -38.79 -0.81 8.07
CA THR A 235 -39.98 -1.64 8.29
C THR A 235 -39.55 -3.07 8.02
N GLY A 236 -39.85 -4.03 8.90
CA GLY A 236 -39.29 -5.39 8.94
C GLY A 236 -39.57 -6.30 7.72
N GLN A 237 -39.81 -5.74 6.54
CA GLN A 237 -40.09 -6.42 5.27
C GLN A 237 -39.13 -6.01 4.14
N GLY A 238 -38.00 -5.36 4.45
CA GLY A 238 -36.94 -5.07 3.47
C GLY A 238 -37.22 -3.88 2.53
N ARG A 239 -38.20 -3.02 2.85
CA ARG A 239 -38.44 -1.75 2.14
C ARG A 239 -38.55 -0.61 3.16
N GLY A 240 -37.59 0.31 3.15
CA GLY A 240 -37.62 1.52 3.99
C GLY A 240 -38.47 2.61 3.36
N VAL A 241 -39.11 3.44 4.19
CA VAL A 241 -39.85 4.64 3.75
C VAL A 241 -39.09 5.87 4.26
N ALA A 242 -38.88 6.86 3.39
CA ALA A 242 -38.19 8.11 3.73
C ALA A 242 -39.20 9.14 4.28
N LEU A 243 -38.89 9.75 5.43
CA LEU A 243 -39.66 10.84 6.03
C LEU A 243 -38.74 12.05 6.30
N PRO A 244 -39.23 13.29 6.15
CA PRO A 244 -38.45 14.50 6.41
C PRO A 244 -38.11 14.64 7.91
N ALA A 245 -36.87 15.04 8.21
CA ALA A 245 -36.37 15.20 9.57
C ALA A 245 -36.87 16.51 10.21
N VAL A 246 -37.70 16.42 11.26
CA VAL A 246 -38.06 17.58 12.09
C VAL A 246 -37.05 17.69 13.25
N ALA A 247 -36.38 18.84 13.36
CA ALA A 247 -35.40 19.12 14.40
C ALA A 247 -36.06 19.32 15.78
N PRO A 248 -35.57 18.71 16.87
CA PRO A 248 -35.98 19.06 18.23
C PRO A 248 -35.26 20.32 18.73
N GLN A 249 -36.02 21.20 19.38
CA GLN A 249 -35.60 22.46 19.97
C GLN A 249 -34.61 22.26 21.14
N ALA A 250 -33.60 23.12 21.18
CA ALA A 250 -32.58 23.20 22.23
C ALA A 250 -33.14 23.84 23.52
N LEU A 251 -32.90 23.20 24.67
CA LEU A 251 -33.01 23.80 25.99
C LEU A 251 -31.61 24.14 26.51
N THR A 252 -31.43 25.41 26.82
CA THR A 252 -30.24 26.03 27.42
C THR A 252 -30.06 25.62 28.88
N GLN A 253 -28.87 25.20 29.28
CA GLN A 253 -28.38 25.26 30.67
C GLN A 253 -26.88 25.61 30.71
N THR A 254 -26.61 26.70 31.42
CA THR A 254 -25.32 27.23 31.87
C THR A 254 -24.83 26.48 33.11
N ASP A 255 -23.55 26.08 33.20
CA ASP A 255 -22.56 26.72 34.12
C ASP A 255 -21.18 26.02 34.21
N GLN A 256 -20.16 26.89 34.20
CA GLN A 256 -18.81 26.96 34.82
C GLN A 256 -17.72 25.85 34.72
N PRO A 257 -16.42 26.25 34.70
CA PRO A 257 -15.27 25.39 34.42
C PRO A 257 -14.49 24.93 35.68
N VAL A 258 -13.89 23.73 35.60
CA VAL A 258 -12.98 23.18 36.63
C VAL A 258 -11.60 22.93 36.03
N THR A 259 -10.56 23.53 36.62
CA THR A 259 -9.14 23.37 36.26
C THR A 259 -8.51 22.12 36.89
N PRO A 260 -7.62 21.39 36.20
CA PRO A 260 -6.73 20.42 36.87
C PRO A 260 -5.29 20.93 37.04
N VAL A 261 -4.72 20.53 38.17
CA VAL A 261 -3.39 20.85 38.72
C VAL A 261 -2.30 19.95 38.12
N SER A 262 -1.11 20.53 37.87
CA SER A 262 0.10 19.90 37.34
C SER A 262 1.05 19.40 38.44
N VAL A 263 1.74 18.27 38.25
CA VAL A 263 2.88 17.81 39.08
C VAL A 263 3.97 17.17 38.18
N PRO A 264 5.29 17.37 38.44
CA PRO A 264 6.34 17.20 37.44
C PRO A 264 7.02 15.82 37.40
N ARG A 265 7.67 15.54 36.27
CA ARG A 265 8.39 14.30 35.90
C ARG A 265 9.86 14.37 36.32
N ALA A 266 10.35 13.31 36.97
CA ALA A 266 11.78 13.09 37.20
C ALA A 266 12.42 12.30 36.04
N ALA A 267 13.65 12.68 35.68
CA ALA A 267 14.46 12.14 34.60
C ALA A 267 15.46 11.11 35.12
N GLN A 268 15.62 9.96 34.45
CA GLN A 268 16.84 9.12 34.55
C GLN A 268 17.16 8.38 33.24
N THR A 269 18.47 8.29 33.02
CA THR A 269 19.29 7.93 31.85
C THR A 269 19.37 6.43 31.54
N ALA A 270 19.64 6.12 30.27
CA ALA A 270 19.78 4.77 29.70
C ALA A 270 21.25 4.33 29.53
N PRO A 271 21.52 3.01 29.40
CA PRO A 271 22.60 2.48 28.57
C PRO A 271 22.07 1.89 27.25
N GLN A 272 22.91 1.99 26.20
CA GLN A 272 22.62 1.66 24.81
C GLN A 272 22.54 0.14 24.54
N VAL A 273 21.60 -0.24 23.68
CA VAL A 273 21.54 -1.52 22.96
C VAL A 273 20.94 -1.26 21.57
N ASP A 274 21.49 -1.94 20.57
CA ASP A 274 21.27 -1.78 19.13
C ASP A 274 19.83 -1.42 18.72
N SER A 275 19.68 -0.22 18.16
CA SER A 275 18.40 0.38 17.78
C SER A 275 17.86 -0.19 16.47
N ALA A 276 17.31 -1.41 16.53
CA ALA A 276 16.56 -1.99 15.42
C ALA A 276 15.06 -1.64 15.47
N PHE A 277 14.66 -0.44 15.92
CA PHE A 277 13.31 0.08 15.72
C PHE A 277 13.37 1.61 15.65
N VAL A 278 13.18 2.16 14.46
CA VAL A 278 13.02 3.60 14.26
C VAL A 278 11.54 3.82 14.02
N PHE A 279 10.81 4.22 15.07
CA PHE A 279 9.47 4.78 14.98
C PHE A 279 9.58 6.28 14.68
#